data_AF-A0A1F6CA88-F1
#
_entry.id   AF-A0A1F6CA88-F1
#
_cell.length_a   1.000
_cell.length_b   1.000
_cell.length_c   1.000
_cell.angle_alpha   90.00
_cell.angle_beta   90.00
_cell.angle_gamma   90.00
#
_symmetry.space_group_name_H-M   'P 1'
#
loop_
_entity.id
_entity.type
_entity.pdbx_description
1 polymer ?
#
loop_
_entity_poly.entity_id
_entity_poly.type
_entity_poly.pdbx_seq_one_letter_code
_entity_poly.pdbx_strand_id
1 'polypeptide(L)'
;MGQDVEDLRDQAYQFLNDGLFGEDTALFPFVERWSAGGDRKALEILFEMVVTWLRDAVLVREGAPHRILHADRRGDVERLAVGVGVEAVSRALAEVERCRDMSRRNANVSLILISLWRRLRRHSRAA
;
A
#
# COMPACT_ATOMS: atom_id res chain seq x y z
N MET A 1 -10.92 -17.84 9.79
CA MET A 1 -10.85 -17.94 8.32
C MET A 1 -9.69 -17.08 7.87
N GLY A 2 -8.78 -17.59 7.05
CA GLY A 2 -7.78 -16.72 6.43
C GLY A 2 -8.47 -15.84 5.39
N GLN A 3 -7.99 -14.60 5.22
CA GLN A 3 -8.46 -13.74 4.12
C GLN A 3 -7.95 -14.29 2.79
N ASP A 4 -8.73 -14.11 1.71
CA ASP A 4 -8.29 -14.48 0.37
C ASP A 4 -7.09 -13.60 -0.05
N VAL A 5 -6.16 -14.17 -0.79
CA VAL A 5 -5.02 -13.42 -1.36
C VAL A 5 -5.51 -12.38 -2.35
N GLU A 6 -6.60 -12.66 -3.08
CA GLU A 6 -7.21 -11.71 -4.01
C GLU A 6 -7.87 -10.53 -3.27
N ASP A 7 -8.63 -10.80 -2.20
CA ASP A 7 -9.18 -9.76 -1.31
C ASP A 7 -8.08 -8.85 -0.75
N LEU A 8 -6.92 -9.43 -0.41
CA LEU A 8 -5.77 -8.68 0.11
C LEU A 8 -5.07 -7.85 -0.97
N ARG A 9 -5.01 -8.36 -2.21
CA ARG A 9 -4.50 -7.64 -3.39
C ARG A 9 -5.36 -6.41 -3.70
N ASP A 10 -6.69 -6.57 -3.65
CA ASP A 10 -7.66 -5.48 -3.77
C ASP A 10 -7.56 -4.46 -2.63
N GLN A 11 -7.48 -4.91 -1.38
CA GLN A 11 -7.36 -4.02 -0.22
C GLN A 11 -6.05 -3.21 -0.24
N ALA A 12 -4.94 -3.82 -0.68
CA ALA A 12 -3.66 -3.12 -0.85
C ALA A 12 -3.72 -2.07 -1.97
N TYR A 13 -4.37 -2.39 -3.09
CA TYR A 13 -4.61 -1.42 -4.17
C TYR A 13 -5.47 -0.26 -3.69
N GLN A 14 -6.61 -0.53 -3.06
CA GLN A 14 -7.53 0.51 -2.60
C GLN A 14 -6.87 1.43 -1.58
N PHE A 15 -6.10 0.87 -0.63
CA PHE A 15 -5.32 1.64 0.34
C PHE A 15 -4.31 2.59 -0.32
N LEU A 16 -3.61 2.13 -1.37
CA LEU A 16 -2.69 2.96 -2.14
C LEU A 16 -3.43 4.01 -2.98
N ASN A 17 -4.48 3.62 -3.72
CA ASN A 17 -5.27 4.55 -4.54
C ASN A 17 -5.84 5.68 -3.68
N ASP A 18 -6.47 5.36 -2.55
CA ASP A 18 -7.10 6.37 -1.70
C ASP A 18 -6.06 7.19 -0.92
N GLY A 19 -4.94 6.56 -0.52
CA GLY A 19 -3.80 7.24 0.09
C GLY A 19 -3.03 8.17 -0.87
N LEU A 20 -3.19 8.02 -2.19
CA LEU A 20 -2.58 8.90 -3.20
C LEU A 20 -3.56 9.94 -3.75
N PHE A 21 -4.80 9.53 -4.03
CA PHE A 21 -5.81 10.29 -4.80
C PHE A 21 -7.15 10.50 -4.07
N GLY A 22 -7.46 9.72 -3.04
CA GLY A 22 -8.72 9.77 -2.29
C GLY A 22 -8.69 10.75 -1.12
N GLU A 23 -9.73 10.73 -0.29
CA GLU A 23 -9.85 11.58 0.90
C GLU A 23 -9.48 10.89 2.22
N ASP A 24 -9.05 11.67 3.23
CA ASP A 24 -8.64 11.12 4.54
C ASP A 24 -9.76 10.36 5.27
N THR A 25 -11.03 10.59 4.89
CA THR A 25 -12.18 9.84 5.42
C THR A 25 -12.14 8.35 5.06
N ALA A 26 -11.50 7.96 3.96
CA ALA A 26 -11.33 6.55 3.56
C ALA A 26 -10.37 5.77 4.47
N LEU A 27 -9.50 6.46 5.23
CA LEU A 27 -8.57 5.82 6.17
C LEU A 27 -9.28 5.13 7.33
N PHE A 28 -10.35 5.73 7.89
CA PHE A 28 -10.96 5.23 9.12
C PHE A 28 -11.62 3.85 8.96
N PRO A 29 -12.45 3.59 7.92
CA PRO A 29 -13.00 2.24 7.68
C PRO A 29 -11.91 1.19 7.43
N PHE A 30 -10.80 1.58 6.78
CA PHE A 30 -9.66 0.69 6.57
C PHE A 30 -8.97 0.35 7.90
N VAL A 31 -8.69 1.36 8.73
CA VAL A 31 -8.08 1.19 10.05
C VAL A 31 -8.96 0.32 10.95
N GLU A 32 -10.28 0.57 11.02
CA GLU A 32 -11.21 -0.21 11.85
C GLU A 32 -11.18 -1.70 11.48
N ARG A 33 -11.28 -2.02 10.18
CA ARG A 33 -11.19 -3.40 9.66
C ARG A 33 -9.94 -4.14 10.15
N TRP A 34 -8.79 -3.48 10.11
CA TRP A 34 -7.50 -4.08 10.49
C TRP A 34 -7.21 -4.04 11.99
N SER A 35 -7.90 -3.19 12.76
CA SER A 35 -7.71 -3.02 14.21
C SER A 35 -8.52 -4.01 15.04
N ALA A 36 -9.66 -4.49 14.51
CA ALA A 36 -10.58 -5.38 15.21
C ALA A 36 -10.10 -6.84 15.22
N GLY A 37 -9.05 -7.14 16.01
CA GLY A 37 -8.57 -8.51 16.24
C GLY A 37 -7.89 -9.18 15.03
N GLY A 38 -7.27 -8.36 14.17
CA GLY A 38 -6.81 -8.77 12.83
C GLY A 38 -5.80 -9.92 12.79
N ASP A 39 -5.93 -10.75 11.74
CA ASP A 39 -4.95 -11.77 11.39
C ASP A 39 -3.63 -11.10 10.97
N ARG A 40 -2.62 -11.21 11.84
CA ARG A 40 -1.29 -10.62 11.61
C ARG A 40 -0.60 -11.19 10.37
N LYS A 41 -0.90 -12.43 9.99
CA LYS A 41 -0.38 -13.03 8.75
C LYS A 41 -1.00 -12.35 7.54
N ALA A 42 -2.31 -12.08 7.57
CA ALA A 42 -2.98 -11.31 6.53
C ALA A 42 -2.47 -9.85 6.46
N LEU A 43 -2.11 -9.24 7.60
CA LEU A 43 -1.49 -7.90 7.62
C LEU A 43 -0.08 -7.87 7.02
N GLU A 44 0.74 -8.90 7.25
CA GLU A 44 2.04 -9.04 6.57
C GLU A 44 1.85 -9.24 5.05
N ILE A 45 0.89 -10.07 4.63
CA ILE A 45 0.56 -10.26 3.20
C ILE A 45 0.04 -8.95 2.58
N LEU A 46 -0.79 -8.17 3.28
CA LEU A 46 -1.22 -6.84 2.83
C LEU A 46 0.00 -5.93 2.59
N PHE A 47 0.96 -5.88 3.53
CA PHE A 47 2.17 -5.08 3.35
C PHE A 47 3.03 -5.57 2.17
N GLU A 48 3.10 -6.87 1.91
CA GLU A 48 3.76 -7.42 0.73
C GLU A 48 3.05 -7.02 -0.56
N MET A 49 1.71 -7.03 -0.59
CA MET A 49 0.93 -6.54 -1.73
C MET A 49 1.12 -5.04 -1.96
N VAL A 50 1.18 -4.22 -0.90
CA VAL A 50 1.51 -2.79 -1.01
C VAL A 50 2.90 -2.59 -1.65
N VAL A 51 3.89 -3.41 -1.30
CA VAL A 51 5.23 -3.37 -1.90
C VAL A 51 5.21 -3.77 -3.38
N THR A 52 4.49 -4.81 -3.77
CA THR A 52 4.43 -5.27 -5.17
C THR A 52 3.68 -4.26 -6.06
N TRP A 53 2.59 -3.66 -5.58
CA TRP A 53 1.89 -2.56 -6.27
C TRP A 53 2.80 -1.34 -6.49
N LEU A 54 3.53 -0.91 -5.44
CA LEU A 54 4.47 0.21 -5.53
C LEU A 54 5.64 -0.07 -6.48
N ARG A 55 6.18 -1.29 -6.47
CA ARG A 55 7.22 -1.75 -7.42
C ARG A 55 6.73 -1.67 -8.86
N ASP A 56 5.54 -2.18 -9.12
CA ASP A 56 4.99 -2.23 -10.48
C ASP A 56 4.67 -0.83 -11.00
N ALA A 57 4.21 0.09 -10.15
CA ALA A 57 4.00 1.50 -10.49
C ALA A 57 5.32 2.18 -10.93
N VAL A 58 6.45 1.89 -10.27
CA VAL A 58 7.78 2.35 -10.74
C VAL A 58 8.15 1.72 -12.07
N LEU A 59 7.96 0.41 -12.24
CA LEU A 59 8.30 -0.27 -13.50
C LEU A 59 7.51 0.27 -14.69
N VAL A 60 6.24 0.64 -14.52
CA VAL A 60 5.45 1.32 -15.55
C VAL A 60 6.02 2.72 -15.83
N ARG A 61 6.30 3.51 -14.78
CA ARG A 61 6.83 4.87 -14.91
C ARG A 61 8.19 4.93 -15.62
N GLU A 62 9.04 3.94 -15.39
CA GLU A 62 10.36 3.79 -16.03
C GLU A 62 10.29 3.10 -17.41
N GLY A 63 9.10 2.96 -18.02
CA GLY A 63 8.94 2.43 -19.37
C GLY A 63 9.12 0.90 -19.50
N ALA A 64 9.03 0.16 -18.39
CA ALA A 64 9.14 -1.31 -18.34
C ALA A 64 7.81 -2.02 -17.94
N PRO A 65 6.64 -1.68 -18.53
CA PRO A 65 5.34 -2.24 -18.15
C PRO A 65 5.23 -3.76 -18.40
N HIS A 66 6.13 -4.34 -19.19
CA HIS A 66 6.20 -5.79 -19.43
C HIS A 66 6.84 -6.59 -18.28
N ARG A 67 7.26 -5.92 -17.19
CA ARG A 67 7.94 -6.55 -16.02
C ARG A 67 7.11 -6.50 -14.72
N ILE A 68 5.88 -5.99 -14.81
CA ILE A 68 4.94 -5.91 -13.68
C ILE A 68 4.43 -7.31 -13.30
N LEU A 69 4.12 -7.50 -12.02
CA LEU A 69 3.48 -8.71 -11.51
C LEU A 69 1.96 -8.67 -11.76
N HIS A 70 1.35 -7.49 -11.59
CA HIS A 70 -0.08 -7.25 -11.80
C HIS A 70 -0.44 -7.01 -13.27
N ALA A 71 0.00 -7.91 -14.16
CA ALA A 71 -0.20 -7.78 -15.61
C ALA A 71 -1.69 -7.80 -16.02
N ASP A 72 -2.52 -8.54 -15.28
CA ASP A 72 -3.97 -8.59 -15.39
C ASP A 72 -4.66 -7.27 -14.98
N ARG A 73 -4.00 -6.47 -14.15
CA ARG A 73 -4.50 -5.18 -13.63
C ARG A 73 -3.65 -4.00 -14.06
N ARG A 74 -3.09 -4.06 -15.26
CA ARG A 74 -2.20 -3.02 -15.82
C ARG A 74 -2.76 -1.59 -15.68
N GLY A 75 -4.05 -1.37 -15.90
CA GLY A 75 -4.68 -0.04 -15.77
C GLY A 75 -4.63 0.53 -14.35
N ASP A 76 -4.74 -0.32 -13.33
CA ASP A 76 -4.58 0.05 -11.92
C ASP A 76 -3.12 0.43 -11.62
N VAL A 77 -2.16 -0.31 -12.17
CA VAL A 77 -0.73 0.01 -12.05
C VAL A 77 -0.40 1.34 -12.74
N GLU A 78 -0.90 1.56 -13.96
CA GLU A 78 -0.74 2.82 -14.70
C GLU A 78 -1.32 4.00 -13.93
N ARG A 79 -2.48 3.82 -13.29
CA ARG A 79 -3.08 4.81 -12.40
C ARG A 79 -2.19 5.13 -11.19
N LEU A 80 -1.65 4.12 -10.51
CA LEU A 80 -0.72 4.34 -9.40
C LEU A 80 0.56 5.07 -9.86
N ALA A 81 1.10 4.71 -11.03
CA ALA A 81 2.32 5.31 -11.60
C ALA A 81 2.24 6.83 -11.80
N VAL A 82 1.04 7.35 -12.11
CA VAL A 82 0.78 8.81 -12.19
C VAL A 82 1.03 9.49 -10.84
N GLY A 83 0.59 8.88 -9.73
CA GLY A 83 0.61 9.47 -8.39
C GLY A 83 1.91 9.28 -7.61
N VAL A 84 2.87 8.49 -8.11
CA VAL A 84 4.10 8.15 -7.37
C VAL A 84 5.38 8.47 -8.15
N GLY A 85 6.16 9.41 -7.63
CA GLY A 85 7.55 9.63 -8.08
C GLY A 85 8.50 8.55 -7.55
N VAL A 86 9.61 8.29 -8.24
CA VAL A 86 10.58 7.25 -7.86
C VAL A 86 11.08 7.42 -6.42
N GLU A 87 11.40 8.65 -6.01
CA GLU A 87 11.76 8.94 -4.62
C GLU A 87 10.61 8.76 -3.63
N ALA A 88 9.38 9.08 -4.03
CA ALA A 88 8.18 8.89 -3.22
C ALA A 88 7.96 7.40 -2.94
N VAL A 89 8.16 6.55 -3.95
CA VAL A 89 8.12 5.08 -3.79
C VAL A 89 9.26 4.60 -2.90
N SER A 90 10.50 5.03 -3.11
CA SER A 90 11.63 4.65 -2.24
C SER A 90 11.39 5.00 -0.77
N ARG A 91 10.82 6.19 -0.50
CA ARG A 91 10.41 6.61 0.85
C ARG A 91 9.24 5.78 1.38
N ALA A 92 8.24 5.47 0.56
CA ALA A 92 7.10 4.62 0.93
C ALA A 92 7.52 3.17 1.24
N LEU A 93 8.39 2.56 0.44
CA LEU A 93 8.91 1.20 0.66
C LEU A 93 9.68 1.08 1.98
N ALA A 94 10.58 2.03 2.25
CA ALA A 94 11.29 2.10 3.54
C ALA A 94 10.33 2.29 4.73
N GLU A 95 9.15 2.87 4.49
CA GLU A 95 8.11 3.05 5.50
C GLU A 95 7.25 1.82 5.70
N VAL A 96 6.91 1.08 4.64
CA VAL A 96 6.25 -0.22 4.74
C VAL A 96 7.14 -1.18 5.53
N GLU A 97 8.45 -1.23 5.28
CA GLU A 97 9.34 -2.12 6.06
C GLU A 97 9.39 -1.72 7.54
N ARG A 98 9.42 -0.42 7.87
CA ARG A 98 9.26 0.04 9.27
C ARG A 98 7.90 -0.36 9.86
N CYS A 99 6.83 -0.32 9.09
CA CYS A 99 5.50 -0.77 9.50
C CYS A 99 5.45 -2.28 9.76
N ARG A 100 6.13 -3.09 8.94
CA ARG A 100 6.28 -4.54 9.16
C ARG A 100 7.09 -4.82 10.43
N ASP A 101 8.19 -4.12 10.67
CA ASP A 101 8.97 -4.23 11.90
C ASP A 101 8.18 -3.84 13.16
N MET A 102 7.34 -2.80 13.08
CA MET A 102 6.39 -2.45 14.15
C MET A 102 5.32 -3.52 14.34
N SER A 103 4.77 -4.05 13.24
CA SER A 103 4.00 -5.30 13.13
C SER A 103 4.61 -6.40 14.00
N ARG A 104 5.77 -6.89 13.58
CA ARG A 104 6.58 -7.94 14.22
C ARG A 104 6.79 -7.73 15.73
N ARG A 105 6.85 -6.47 16.21
CA ARG A 105 7.03 -6.08 17.63
C ARG A 105 5.74 -5.87 18.44
N ASN A 106 4.56 -6.25 17.95
CA ASN A 106 3.26 -6.06 18.63
C ASN A 106 2.85 -4.59 18.84
N ALA A 107 3.33 -3.66 18.01
CA ALA A 107 2.83 -2.29 18.05
C ALA A 107 1.37 -2.21 17.56
N ASN A 108 0.65 -1.18 17.99
CA ASN A 108 -0.75 -0.98 17.66
C ASN A 108 -0.96 -0.80 16.13
N VAL A 109 -1.75 -1.70 15.52
CA VAL A 109 -1.99 -1.76 14.07
C VAL A 109 -2.62 -0.46 13.54
N SER A 110 -3.53 0.16 14.30
CA SER A 110 -4.17 1.42 13.92
C SER A 110 -3.14 2.53 13.72
N LEU A 111 -2.20 2.68 14.66
CA LEU A 111 -1.12 3.68 14.56
C LEU A 111 -0.15 3.40 13.40
N ILE A 112 0.13 2.13 13.11
CA ILE A 112 0.96 1.72 11.96
C ILE A 112 0.31 2.17 10.65
N LEU A 113 -0.97 1.82 10.44
CA LEU A 113 -1.69 2.14 9.21
C LEU A 113 -1.91 3.66 9.04
N ILE A 114 -2.25 4.38 10.11
CA ILE A 114 -2.37 5.85 10.08
C ILE A 114 -1.01 6.50 9.76
N SER A 115 0.10 6.00 10.30
CA SER A 115 1.44 6.50 9.99
C SER A 115 1.79 6.29 8.52
N LEU A 116 1.54 5.09 7.98
CA LEU A 116 1.81 4.77 6.58
C LEU A 116 1.00 5.65 5.63
N TRP A 117 -0.31 5.77 5.83
CA TRP A 117 -1.20 6.63 5.03
C TRP A 117 -0.75 8.10 5.01
N ARG A 118 -0.49 8.68 6.19
CA ARG A 118 -0.03 10.08 6.32
C ARG A 118 1.35 10.33 5.69
N ARG A 119 2.09 9.28 5.35
CA ARG A 119 3.39 9.39 4.66
C ARG A 119 3.21 9.22 3.15
N LEU A 120 2.39 8.27 2.71
CA LEU A 120 1.94 8.16 1.31
C LEU A 120 1.35 9.50 0.80
N ARG A 121 0.35 10.08 1.50
CA ARG A 121 -0.24 11.39 1.15
C ARG A 121 0.76 12.56 1.14
N ARG A 122 1.81 12.52 1.96
CA ARG A 122 2.87 13.55 1.96
C ARG A 122 3.82 13.39 0.78
N HIS A 123 3.91 12.21 0.20
CA HIS A 123 4.80 11.95 -0.93
C HIS A 123 4.09 12.06 -2.29
N SER A 124 2.75 11.94 -2.35
CA SER A 124 1.98 12.28 -3.56
C SER A 124 1.83 13.79 -3.77
N ARG A 125 1.65 14.58 -2.69
CA ARG A 125 1.51 16.05 -2.75
C ARG A 125 2.82 16.84 -3.01
N ALA A 126 3.93 16.15 -3.26
CA ALA A 126 5.26 16.74 -3.43
C ALA A 126 5.88 16.39 -4.81
N ALA A 127 5.07 15.90 -5.73
CA ALA A 127 5.39 15.59 -7.13
C ALA A 127 4.48 16.39 -8.07
#